data_AF-A0ABD0QLM6-F1
#
_entry.id   AF-A0ABD0QLM6-F1
#
_cell.length_a   1.000
_cell.length_b   1.000
_cell.length_c   1.000
_cell.angle_alpha   90.00
_cell.angle_beta   90.00
_cell.angle_gamma   90.00
#
_symmetry.space_group_name_H-M   'P 1'
#
loop_
_entity.id
_entity.type
_entity.pdbx_description
1 polymer ?
#
loop_
_entity_poly.entity_id
_entity_poly.type
_entity_poly.pdbx_seq_one_letter_code
_entity_poly.pdbx_strand_id
1 'polypeptide(L)'
;SPANVEKALRLFSQLLHNKMFLLTFIHTLEAQRSFSMRDRGNVASLLMAALQGRMEYATVVLKQLLADLIEKNLENRNHPKLLLRR
;
A
#
# COMPACT_ATOMS: atom_id res chain seq x y z
N SER A 1 2.45 -12.12 26.27
CA SER A 1 3.01 -13.44 25.91
C SER A 1 3.08 -13.57 24.39
N PRO A 2 3.93 -14.45 23.84
CA PRO A 2 4.01 -14.73 22.40
C PRO A 2 2.65 -15.01 21.74
N ALA A 3 1.75 -15.69 22.47
CA ALA A 3 0.38 -15.98 22.01
C ALA A 3 -0.45 -14.72 21.71
N ASN A 4 -0.28 -13.64 22.47
CA ASN A 4 -1.00 -12.39 22.22
C ASN A 4 -0.49 -11.68 20.96
N VAL A 5 0.82 -11.77 20.68
CA VAL A 5 1.43 -11.19 19.47
C VAL A 5 0.94 -11.93 18.24
N GLU A 6 0.93 -13.26 18.26
CA GLU A 6 0.40 -14.07 17.16
C GLU A 6 -1.09 -13.75 16.89
N LYS A 7 -1.89 -13.67 17.95
CA LYS A 7 -3.31 -13.27 17.84
C LYS A 7 -3.46 -11.89 17.21
N ALA A 8 -2.68 -10.90 17.64
CA ALA A 8 -2.71 -9.56 17.07
C ALA A 8 -2.29 -9.54 15.60
N LEU A 9 -1.26 -10.31 15.21
CA LEU A 9 -0.82 -10.42 13.81
C LEU A 9 -1.87 -11.06 12.91
N ARG A 10 -2.60 -12.07 13.41
CA ARG A 10 -3.73 -12.68 12.68
C ARG A 10 -4.85 -11.65 12.46
N LEU A 11 -5.20 -10.87 13.47
CA LEU A 11 -6.20 -9.79 13.35
C LEU A 11 -5.73 -8.69 12.39
N PHE A 12 -4.45 -8.32 12.45
CA PHE A 12 -3.86 -7.36 11.52
C PHE A 12 -3.91 -7.87 10.07
N SER A 13 -3.61 -9.15 9.83
CA SER A 13 -3.76 -9.77 8.51
C SER A 13 -5.20 -9.68 7.99
N GLN A 14 -6.21 -9.81 8.86
CA GLN A 14 -7.61 -9.61 8.48
C GLN A 14 -7.89 -8.15 8.06
N LEU A 15 -7.28 -7.17 8.74
CA LEU A 15 -7.39 -5.77 8.34
C LEU A 15 -6.77 -5.52 6.96
N LEU A 16 -5.66 -6.18 6.61
CA LEU A 16 -5.06 -6.08 5.27
C LEU A 16 -5.99 -6.58 4.16
N HIS A 17 -6.96 -7.44 4.47
CA HIS A 17 -7.99 -7.89 3.52
C HIS A 17 -9.17 -6.93 3.38
N ASN A 18 -9.23 -5.87 4.21
CA ASN A 18 -10.20 -4.79 4.03
C ASN A 18 -9.61 -3.73 3.09
N LYS A 19 -10.23 -3.56 1.91
CA LYS A 19 -9.74 -2.65 0.86
C LYS A 19 -9.57 -1.21 1.37
N MET A 20 -10.55 -0.71 2.12
CA MET A 20 -10.53 0.65 2.64
C MET A 20 -9.38 0.82 3.64
N PHE A 21 -9.25 -0.11 4.58
CA PHE A 21 -8.13 -0.09 5.53
C PHE A 21 -6.79 -0.11 4.82
N LEU A 22 -6.58 -1.03 3.86
CA LEU A 22 -5.30 -1.18 3.18
C LEU A 22 -4.92 0.06 2.38
N LEU A 23 -5.87 0.67 1.65
CA LEU A 23 -5.63 1.92 0.93
C LEU A 23 -5.30 3.05 1.89
N THR A 24 -6.09 3.24 2.95
CA THR A 24 -5.82 4.28 3.96
C THR A 24 -4.47 4.06 4.63
N PHE A 25 -4.11 2.82 4.94
CA PHE A 25 -2.84 2.47 5.56
C PHE A 25 -1.66 2.87 4.67
N ILE A 26 -1.69 2.49 3.38
CA ILE A 26 -0.63 2.83 2.42
C ILE A 26 -0.53 4.36 2.25
N HIS A 27 -1.65 5.03 1.99
CA HIS A 27 -1.69 6.50 1.81
C HIS A 27 -1.17 7.24 3.05
N THR A 28 -1.52 6.76 4.25
CA THR A 28 -1.06 7.35 5.52
C THR A 28 0.45 7.23 5.70
N LEU A 29 1.02 6.07 5.36
CA LEU A 29 2.47 5.86 5.41
C LEU A 29 3.19 6.76 4.39
N GLU A 30 2.72 6.78 3.14
CA GLU A 30 3.35 7.57 2.07
C GLU A 30 3.25 9.08 2.26
N ALA A 31 2.26 9.56 3.01
CA ALA A 31 2.11 10.96 3.38
C ALA A 31 3.13 11.43 4.43
N GLN A 32 3.76 10.52 5.19
CA GLN A 32 4.76 10.88 6.18
C GLN A 32 6.05 11.33 5.50
N ARG A 33 6.56 12.53 5.85
CA ARG A 33 7.82 13.06 5.31
C ARG A 33 9.04 12.18 5.63
N SER A 34 9.00 11.45 6.74
CA SER A 34 10.05 10.53 7.16
C SER A 34 10.01 9.17 6.43
N PHE A 35 8.97 8.90 5.62
CA PHE A 35 8.81 7.63 4.94
C PHE A 35 9.58 7.60 3.62
N SER A 36 10.75 6.95 3.66
CA SER A 36 11.73 6.98 2.58
C SER A 36 11.34 6.06 1.41
N MET A 37 12.02 6.22 0.26
CA MET A 37 11.88 5.29 -0.87
C MET A 37 12.26 3.84 -0.51
N ARG A 38 13.17 3.66 0.47
CA ARG A 38 13.52 2.33 0.99
C ARG A 38 12.35 1.73 1.77
N ASP A 39 11.69 2.52 2.63
CA ASP A 39 10.54 2.07 3.42
C ASP A 39 9.36 1.70 2.51
N ARG A 40 9.14 2.50 1.45
CA ARG A 40 8.15 2.19 0.40
C ARG A 40 8.41 0.82 -0.23
N GLY A 41 9.65 0.56 -0.65
CA GLY A 41 10.03 -0.73 -1.23
C GLY A 41 9.87 -1.91 -0.26
N ASN A 42 10.24 -1.70 1.00
CA ASN A 42 10.09 -2.71 2.06
C ASN A 42 8.62 -3.04 2.33
N VAL A 43 7.77 -2.02 2.53
CA VAL A 43 6.34 -2.21 2.79
C VAL A 43 5.64 -2.85 1.60
N ALA A 44 5.94 -2.41 0.37
CA ALA A 44 5.40 -3.04 -0.83
C ALA A 44 5.73 -4.54 -0.88
N SER A 45 6.99 -4.91 -0.63
CA SER A 45 7.42 -6.31 -0.67
C SER A 45 6.75 -7.15 0.42
N LEU A 46 6.64 -6.61 1.64
CA LEU A 46 5.96 -7.28 2.76
C LEU A 46 4.46 -7.46 2.51
N LEU A 47 3.78 -6.44 1.96
CA LEU A 47 2.37 -6.53 1.59
C LEU A 47 2.14 -7.58 0.50
N MET A 48 3.00 -7.63 -0.52
CA MET A 48 2.91 -8.65 -1.57
C MET A 48 3.11 -10.07 -1.01
N ALA A 49 4.04 -10.27 -0.08
CA ALA A 49 4.21 -11.55 0.61
C ALA A 49 2.98 -11.91 1.46
N ALA A 50 2.46 -10.95 2.24
CA ALA A 50 1.29 -11.15 3.09
C ALA A 50 0.00 -11.44 2.30
N LEU A 51 -0.10 -10.92 1.08
CA LEU A 51 -1.25 -11.08 0.19
C LEU A 51 -1.04 -12.13 -0.92
N GLN A 52 0.04 -12.91 -0.88
CA GLN A 52 0.38 -13.87 -1.93
C GLN A 52 -0.75 -14.87 -2.25
N GLY A 53 -1.53 -15.29 -1.25
CA GLY A 53 -2.69 -16.16 -1.43
C GLY A 53 -3.93 -15.48 -2.03
N ARG A 54 -3.89 -14.16 -2.26
CA ARG A 54 -5.00 -13.33 -2.73
C ARG A 54 -4.54 -12.32 -3.79
N MET A 55 -3.80 -12.79 -4.80
CA MET A 55 -3.26 -11.94 -5.87
C MET A 55 -4.32 -11.17 -6.66
N GLU A 56 -5.53 -11.71 -6.79
CA GLU A 56 -6.65 -10.98 -7.42
C GLU A 56 -7.02 -9.73 -6.62
N TYR A 57 -7.18 -9.86 -5.30
CA TYR A 57 -7.43 -8.73 -4.41
C TYR A 57 -6.26 -7.73 -4.44
N ALA A 58 -5.02 -8.22 -4.39
CA ALA A 58 -3.83 -7.37 -4.48
C ALA A 58 -3.81 -6.57 -5.81
N THR A 59 -4.21 -7.19 -6.91
CA THR A 59 -4.32 -6.55 -8.23
C THR A 59 -5.39 -5.46 -8.24
N VAL A 60 -6.55 -5.70 -7.61
CA VAL A 60 -7.60 -4.68 -7.46
C VAL A 60 -7.10 -3.48 -6.67
N VAL A 61 -6.37 -3.71 -5.58
CA VAL A 61 -5.77 -2.64 -4.77
C VAL A 61 -4.71 -1.87 -5.56
N LEU A 62 -3.84 -2.58 -6.29
CA LEU A 62 -2.83 -1.96 -7.14
C LEU A 62 -3.45 -1.05 -8.22
N LYS A 63 -4.53 -1.51 -8.88
CA LYS A 63 -5.24 -0.71 -9.87
C LYS A 63 -5.79 0.58 -9.26
N GLN A 64 -6.34 0.52 -8.04
CA GLN A 64 -6.81 1.71 -7.34
C GLN A 64 -5.66 2.66 -7.01
N LEU A 65 -4.56 2.16 -6.44
CA LEU A 65 -3.40 2.98 -6.10
C LEU A 65 -2.79 3.67 -7.35
N LEU A 66 -2.78 2.98 -8.50
CA LEU A 66 -2.35 3.57 -9.77
C LEU A 66 -3.30 4.67 -10.24
N ALA A 67 -4.61 4.48 -10.10
CA ALA A 67 -5.59 5.51 -10.43
C ALA A 67 -5.41 6.76 -9.54
N ASP A 68 -5.28 6.56 -8.22
CA ASP A 68 -5.03 7.63 -7.25
C ASP A 68 -3.73 8.40 -7.57
N LEU A 69 -2.68 7.67 -7.99
CA LEU A 69 -1.42 8.27 -8.42
C LEU A 69 -1.58 9.14 -9.68
N ILE A 70 -2.36 8.67 -10.66
CA ILE A 70 -2.63 9.41 -11.89
C ILE A 70 -3.41 10.70 -11.57
N GLU A 71 -4.49 10.58 -10.80
CA GLU A 71 -5.33 11.72 -10.39
C GLU A 71 -4.48 12.78 -9.67
N LYS A 72 -3.71 12.37 -8.65
CA LYS A 72 -2.81 13.27 -7.93
C LYS A 72 -1.76 13.94 -8.82
N ASN A 73 -1.23 13.25 -9.83
CA ASN A 73 -0.27 13.87 -10.75
C ASN A 73 -0.92 14.88 -11.70
N LEU A 74 -2.14 14.60 -12.17
CA LEU A 74 -2.92 15.52 -13.01
C LEU A 74 -3.31 16.79 -12.23
N GLU A 75 -3.75 16.64 -10.97
CA GLU A 75 -4.06 17.76 -10.07
C GLU A 75 -2.85 18.67 -9.85
N ASN A 76 -1.67 18.07 -9.64
CA ASN A 76 -0.42 18.81 -9.45
C ASN A 76 0.16 19.41 -10.75
N ARG A 77 -0.57 19.31 -11.89
CA ARG A 77 -0.12 19.75 -13.23
C ARG A 77 1.25 19.20 -13.64
N ASN A 78 1.62 18.03 -13.13
CA ASN A 78 2.86 17.39 -13.51
C ASN A 78 2.78 16.91 -14.95
N HIS A 79 3.88 17.02 -15.70
CA HIS A 79 3.93 16.56 -17.08
C HIS A 79 3.63 15.04 -17.13
N PRO A 80 2.65 14.56 -17.93
CA PRO A 80 2.22 13.16 -17.90
C PRO A 80 3.35 12.15 -18.16
N LYS A 81 4.37 12.52 -18.94
CA LYS A 81 5.57 11.68 -19.17
C LYS A 81 6.45 11.44 -17.92
N LEU A 82 6.19 12.12 -16.80
CA LEU A 82 6.89 11.91 -15.53
C LEU A 82 6.16 10.92 -14.61
N LEU A 83 4.94 10.51 -14.95
CA LEU A 83 4.22 9.45 -14.24
C LEU A 83 5.08 8.18 -14.20
N LEU A 84 5.25 7.62 -13.00
CA LEU A 84 5.98 6.38 -12.73
C LEU A 84 7.50 6.43 -12.96
N ARG A 85 8.10 7.60 -13.26
CA ARG A 85 9.55 7.73 -13.38
C ARG A 85 10.17 8.02 -12.00
N ARG A 86 11.17 7.22 -11.62
CA ARG A 86 12.00 7.45 -10.42
C ARG A 86 12.98 8.58 -10.63
#